data_AF-A0A377I9X5-F1
#
_entry.id   AF-A0A377I9X5-F1
#
_cell.length_a   1.000
_cell.length_b   1.000
_cell.length_c   1.000
_cell.angle_alpha   90.00
_cell.angle_beta   90.00
_cell.angle_gamma   90.00
#
_symmetry.space_group_name_H-M   'P 1'
#
loop_
_entity.id
_entity.type
_entity.pdbx_description
1 polymer ?
#
loop_
_entity_poly.entity_id
_entity_poly.type
_entity_poly.pdbx_seq_one_letter_code
_entity_poly.pdbx_strand_id
1 'polypeptide(L)' 'MDFISKEQVLEKFHFRAATRFYDPNKKVSREDFDYILELARLSPSSVGSEPWHFIVIQCRIA' A
#
# COMPACT_ATOMS: atom_id res chain seq x y z
N MET A 1 22.50 3.71 -1.99
CA MET A 1 21.53 3.14 -2.96
C MET A 1 21.39 1.69 -2.59
N ASP A 2 20.25 1.31 -2.03
CA ASP A 2 20.00 -0.10 -1.73
C ASP A 2 19.64 -0.80 -3.03
N PHE A 3 20.30 -1.92 -3.30
CA PHE A 3 20.11 -2.66 -4.54
C PHE A 3 19.14 -3.82 -4.28
N ILE A 4 18.06 -3.88 -5.07
CA ILE A 4 17.09 -4.98 -5.04
C ILE A 4 17.32 -5.82 -6.30
N SER A 5 17.50 -7.13 -6.14
CA SER A 5 17.67 -8.04 -7.27
C SER A 5 16.35 -8.21 -8.05
N LYS A 6 16.44 -8.61 -9.33
CA LYS A 6 15.24 -8.86 -10.15
C LYS A 6 14.38 -9.96 -9.56
N GLU A 7 15.00 -10.99 -8.99
CA GLU A 7 14.34 -12.12 -8.34
C GLU A 7 13.59 -11.68 -7.09
N GLN A 8 14.20 -10.81 -6.27
CA GLN A 8 13.53 -10.21 -5.10
C GLN A 8 12.32 -9.39 -5.53
N VAL A 9 12.42 -8.60 -6.60
CA VAL A 9 11.27 -7.87 -7.16
C VAL A 9 10.18 -8.85 -7.58
N LEU A 10 10.50 -9.87 -8.40
CA LEU A 10 9.55 -10.87 -8.86
C LEU A 10 8.84 -11.58 -7.69
N GLU A 11 9.58 -11.94 -6.64
CA GLU A 11 9.03 -12.56 -5.44
C GLU A 11 7.98 -11.66 -4.76
N LYS A 12 8.25 -10.36 -4.61
CA LYS A 12 7.27 -9.43 -4.02
C LYS A 12 6.01 -9.28 -4.88
N PHE A 13 6.16 -9.31 -6.20
CA PHE A 13 5.01 -9.29 -7.11
C PHE A 13 4.22 -10.60 -7.10
N HIS A 14 4.85 -11.75 -6.85
CA HIS A 14 4.14 -13.03 -6.61
C HIS A 14 3.42 -13.07 -5.26
N PHE A 15 4.00 -12.49 -4.22
CA PHE A 15 3.35 -12.35 -2.91
C PHE A 15 2.09 -11.48 -2.98
N ARG A 16 2.08 -10.44 -3.82
CA ARG A 16 0.94 -9.53 -4.00
C ARG A 16 -0.23 -10.26 -4.68
N ALA A 17 -1.29 -10.51 -3.92
CA ALA A 17 -2.52 -11.15 -4.41
C ALA A 17 -3.78 -10.35 -4.02
N ALA A 18 -4.89 -10.62 -4.71
CA ALA A 18 -6.21 -10.10 -4.34
C ALA A 18 -6.76 -10.89 -3.13
N THR A 19 -6.48 -10.39 -1.92
CA THR A 19 -6.93 -11.01 -0.66
C THR A 19 -8.42 -10.73 -0.41
N ARG A 20 -9.21 -11.78 -0.16
CA ARG A 20 -10.65 -11.68 0.13
C ARG A 20 -11.02 -11.96 1.59
N PHE A 21 -10.12 -12.60 2.34
CA PHE A 21 -10.31 -12.97 3.73
C PHE A 21 -9.15 -12.41 4.55
N TYR A 22 -9.46 -11.59 5.55
CA TYR A 22 -8.49 -10.93 6.41
C TYR A 22 -8.66 -11.41 7.86
N ASP A 23 -7.55 -11.54 8.57
CA ASP A 23 -7.56 -11.81 10.01
C ASP A 23 -7.98 -10.55 10.77
N PRO A 24 -9.13 -10.55 11.48
CA PRO A 24 -9.64 -9.35 12.15
C PRO A 24 -8.76 -8.88 13.32
N ASN A 25 -7.92 -9.77 13.85
CA ASN A 25 -7.05 -9.51 15.00
C ASN A 25 -5.67 -8.99 14.60
N LYS A 26 -5.29 -9.12 13.32
CA LYS A 26 -4.05 -8.53 12.80
C LYS A 26 -4.31 -7.12 12.30
N LYS A 27 -3.74 -6.14 12.98
CA LYS A 27 -3.77 -4.72 12.59
C LYS A 27 -2.46 -4.34 11.92
N VAL A 28 -2.55 -3.53 10.88
CA VAL A 28 -1.38 -2.86 10.29
C VAL A 28 -0.92 -1.81 11.30
N SER A 29 0.39 -1.72 11.56
CA SER A 29 0.95 -0.69 12.42
C SER A 29 0.69 0.70 11.81
N ARG A 30 0.72 1.75 12.64
CA ARG A 30 0.58 3.11 12.12
C ARG A 30 1.71 3.44 11.14
N GLU A 31 2.94 3.07 11.47
CA GLU A 31 4.13 3.32 10.66
C GLU A 31 4.03 2.65 9.28
N ASP A 32 3.62 1.38 9.22
CA ASP A 32 3.44 0.68 7.95
C ASP A 32 2.27 1.25 7.13
N PHE A 33 1.20 1.69 7.80
CA PHE A 33 0.05 2.28 7.11
C PHE A 33 0.39 3.66 6.53
N ASP A 34 1.12 4.48 7.27
CA ASP A 34 1.62 5.78 6.81
C ASP A 34 2.60 5.58 5.63
N TYR A 35 3.44 4.55 5.68
CA TYR A 35 4.30 4.16 4.56
C TYR A 35 3.49 3.81 3.30
N ILE A 36 2.40 3.05 3.41
CA ILE A 36 1.52 2.73 2.27
C ILE A 36 0.91 4.00 1.67
N LEU A 37 0.43 4.94 2.50
CA LEU A 37 -0.14 6.20 2.03
C LEU A 37 0.91 7.07 1.33
N GLU A 38 2.15 7.10 1.82
CA GLU A 38 3.23 7.86 1.21
C GLU A 38 3.60 7.30 -0.18
N LEU A 39 3.61 5.98 -0.35
CA LEU A 39 3.79 5.36 -1.67
C LEU A 39 2.68 5.75 -2.65
N ALA A 40 1.42 5.80 -2.16
CA ALA A 40 0.30 6.22 -2.98
C ALA A 40 0.41 7.71 -3.36
N ARG A 41 0.83 8.57 -2.43
CA ARG A 41 1.05 10.01 -2.66
C ARG A 41 2.16 10.29 -3.68
N LEU A 42 3.27 9.55 -3.61
CA LEU A 42 4.42 9.71 -4.49
C LEU A 42 4.25 9.08 -5.88
N SER A 43 3.09 8.49 -6.17
CA SER A 43 2.83 7.90 -7.48
C SER A 43 2.87 8.98 -8.57
N PRO A 44 3.39 8.67 -9.77
CA PRO A 44 3.37 9.62 -10.87
C PRO A 44 1.94 9.84 -11.38
N SER A 45 1.67 11.06 -11.83
CA SER A 45 0.41 11.42 -12.49
C SER A 45 0.69 12.23 -13.75
N SER A 46 -0.23 12.18 -14.71
CA SER A 46 -0.15 13.03 -15.90
C SER A 46 -0.02 14.48 -15.46
N VAL A 47 0.98 15.18 -16.01
CA VAL A 47 1.33 16.58 -15.68
C VAL A 47 1.50 16.90 -14.18
N GLY A 48 1.70 15.90 -13.33
CA GLY A 48 1.77 16.10 -11.87
C GLY A 48 0.44 16.56 -11.26
N SER A 49 -0.69 16.18 -11.88
CA SER A 49 -2.03 16.62 -11.45
C SER A 49 -2.47 16.08 -10.10
N GLU A 50 -1.89 14.96 -9.65
CA GLU A 50 -2.23 14.25 -8.41
C GLU A 50 -3.75 14.24 -8.12
N PRO A 51 -4.61 13.82 -9.08
CA PRO A 51 -6.05 14.05 -9.01
C PRO A 51 -6.74 12.98 -8.14
N TRP A 52 -6.14 12.64 -7.00
CA TRP A 52 -6.60 11.61 -6.08
C TRP A 52 -6.82 12.18 -4.68
N HIS A 53 -7.75 11.56 -3.96
CA HIS A 53 -7.92 11.75 -2.53
C HIS A 53 -8.07 10.37 -1.88
N PHE A 54 -7.30 10.11 -0.82
CA PHE A 54 -7.34 8.84 -0.10
C PHE A 54 -8.23 8.97 1.12
N ILE A 55 -9.42 8.34 1.07
CA ILE A 55 -10.36 8.30 2.19
C ILE A 55 -10.07 7.04 3.01
N VAL A 56 -9.61 7.22 4.25
CA VAL A 56 -9.29 6.11 5.15
C VAL A 56 -10.48 5.81 6.05
N ILE A 57 -11.13 4.66 5.86
CA ILE A 57 -12.29 4.23 6.64
C ILE A 57 -11.84 3.26 7.73
N GLN A 58 -11.78 3.74 8.98
CA GLN A 58 -11.47 2.91 10.16
C GLN A 58 -12.69 2.63 11.03
N CYS A 59 -13.72 3.47 10.93
CA CYS A 59 -14.92 3.34 11.74
C CYS A 59 -15.71 2.09 11.30
N ARG A 60 -16.02 1.21 12.25
CA ARG A 60 -17.00 0.16 12.03
C ARG A 60 -18.37 0.76 12.32
N ILE A 61 -19.27 0.71 11.33
CA ILE A 61 -20.70 0.89 11.59
C ILE A 61 -21.11 -0.32 12.44
N ALA A 62 -21.58 -0.05 13.66
CA ALA A 62 -22.10 -1.07 14.57
C ALA A 62 -23.39 -1.68 14.03
#